data_AF-A0A6V7UF34-F1
#
_entry.id   AF-A0A6V7UF34-F1
#
_cell.length_a   1.000
_cell.length_b   1.000
_cell.length_c   1.000
_cell.angle_alpha   90.00
_cell.angle_beta   90.00
_cell.angle_gamma   90.00
#
_symmetry.space_group_name_H-M   'P 1'
#
loop_
_entity.id
_entity.type
_entity.pdbx_description
1 polymer ?
#
loop_
_entity_poly.entity_id
_entity_poly.type
_entity_poly.pdbx_seq_one_letter_code
_entity_poly.pdbx_strand_id
1 'polypeptide(L)'
;MMNEATREFIKKFNEKSEGSGLSIEKDASAVKNFFMFNLILAAISAFFMMFILSGEGMDREHLELLNTESKINFDQFVRDYLNVGEVQTIYFYPNKELAIATLHPNAVINGKTVSSHGVPISTSDRLDFNYSPTQFVHAVRDAEQKLGVDQRENVPILVKHTIPTGRKIIYFLILGLLSIVSLNYYRGKMGKDAFRVISSAAKKKEK
;
A
#
# COMPACT_ATOMS: atom_id res chain seq x y z
N MET A 1 -32.04 -9.36 -29.65
CA MET A 1 -33.03 -10.26 -28.98
C MET A 1 -32.63 -10.41 -27.52
N MET A 2 -33.54 -10.13 -26.59
CA MET A 2 -33.28 -10.25 -25.15
C MET A 2 -33.31 -11.73 -24.72
N ASN A 3 -32.26 -12.22 -24.04
CA ASN A 3 -32.15 -13.64 -23.66
C ASN A 3 -33.23 -14.03 -22.62
N GLU A 4 -33.56 -15.31 -22.57
CA GLU A 4 -34.66 -15.86 -21.76
C GLU A 4 -34.42 -15.66 -20.25
N ALA A 5 -33.18 -15.77 -19.79
CA ALA A 5 -32.79 -15.50 -18.41
C ALA A 5 -33.04 -14.03 -18.00
N THR A 6 -32.88 -13.09 -18.92
CA THR A 6 -33.13 -11.66 -18.71
C THR A 6 -34.63 -11.40 -18.62
N ARG A 7 -35.46 -12.09 -19.42
CA ARG A 7 -36.93 -12.00 -19.34
C ARG A 7 -37.45 -12.58 -18.04
N GLU A 8 -36.94 -13.73 -17.62
CA GLU A 8 -37.29 -14.35 -16.34
C GLU A 8 -36.94 -13.46 -15.15
N PHE A 9 -35.75 -12.83 -15.18
CA PHE A 9 -35.33 -11.89 -14.14
C PHE A 9 -36.26 -10.68 -14.06
N ILE A 10 -36.59 -10.08 -15.21
CA ILE A 10 -37.49 -8.91 -15.28
C ILE A 10 -38.90 -9.28 -14.77
N LYS A 11 -39.43 -10.44 -15.17
CA LYS A 11 -40.74 -10.91 -14.72
C LYS A 11 -40.79 -11.13 -13.21
N LYS A 12 -39.82 -11.87 -12.65
CA LYS A 12 -39.73 -12.14 -11.19
C LYS A 12 -39.49 -10.87 -10.39
N PHE A 13 -38.80 -9.89 -10.95
CA PHE A 13 -38.60 -8.59 -10.31
C PHE A 13 -39.90 -7.78 -10.29
N ASN A 14 -40.62 -7.71 -11.41
CA ASN A 14 -41.89 -6.97 -11.51
C ASN A 14 -42.99 -7.59 -10.62
N GLU A 15 -43.13 -8.91 -10.58
CA GLU A 15 -44.07 -9.59 -9.67
C GLU A 15 -43.77 -9.29 -8.20
N LYS A 16 -42.48 -9.17 -7.84
CA LYS A 16 -42.06 -8.86 -6.46
C LYS A 16 -42.16 -7.37 -6.11
N SER A 17 -42.36 -6.49 -7.11
CA SER A 17 -42.45 -5.05 -6.93
C SER A 17 -43.87 -4.49 -7.00
N GLU A 18 -44.88 -5.31 -7.28
CA GLU A 18 -46.30 -4.93 -7.38
C GLU A 18 -46.87 -4.24 -6.13
N GLY A 19 -46.26 -4.41 -4.94
CA GLY A 19 -46.62 -3.69 -3.72
C GLY A 19 -45.90 -2.35 -3.50
N SER A 20 -44.93 -1.98 -4.35
CA SER A 20 -44.00 -0.86 -4.13
C SER A 20 -44.07 0.26 -5.17
N GLY A 21 -44.91 0.12 -6.19
CA GLY A 21 -45.09 1.12 -7.25
C GLY A 21 -43.94 1.23 -8.26
N LEU A 22 -42.98 0.30 -8.24
CA LEU A 22 -41.77 0.36 -9.07
C LEU A 22 -41.79 -0.72 -10.16
N SER A 23 -42.04 -0.35 -11.42
CA SER A 23 -41.83 -1.25 -12.57
C SER A 23 -40.44 -1.02 -13.17
N ILE A 24 -39.68 -2.09 -13.50
CA ILE A 24 -38.38 -1.96 -14.20
C ILE A 24 -38.53 -1.12 -15.48
N GLU A 25 -39.69 -1.22 -16.13
CA GLU A 25 -40.02 -0.45 -17.32
C GLU A 25 -40.03 1.07 -17.09
N LYS A 26 -40.43 1.55 -15.90
CA LYS A 26 -40.50 2.99 -15.63
C LYS A 26 -39.15 3.62 -15.26
N ASP A 27 -38.19 2.84 -14.76
CA ASP A 27 -36.93 3.37 -14.21
C ASP A 27 -35.68 2.58 -14.61
N ALA A 28 -35.71 1.95 -15.80
CA ALA A 28 -34.59 1.20 -16.38
C ALA A 28 -33.29 2.02 -16.43
N SER A 29 -33.39 3.33 -16.66
CA SER A 29 -32.25 4.26 -16.64
C SER A 29 -31.64 4.39 -15.25
N ALA A 30 -32.44 4.48 -14.19
CA ALA A 30 -31.95 4.57 -12.82
C ALA A 30 -31.22 3.28 -12.41
N VAL A 31 -31.79 2.12 -12.75
CA VAL A 31 -31.17 0.81 -12.48
C VAL A 31 -29.86 0.65 -13.25
N LYS A 32 -29.85 0.97 -14.55
CA LYS A 32 -28.65 0.94 -15.38
C LYS A 32 -27.55 1.88 -14.85
N ASN A 33 -27.92 3.10 -14.47
CA ASN A 33 -26.98 4.08 -13.93
C ASN A 33 -26.41 3.66 -12.57
N PHE A 34 -27.22 3.03 -11.70
CA PHE A 34 -26.73 2.44 -10.46
C PHE A 34 -25.70 1.34 -10.71
N PHE A 35 -25.99 0.39 -11.60
CA PHE A 35 -25.05 -0.68 -11.92
C PHE A 35 -23.77 -0.15 -12.56
N MET A 36 -23.88 0.77 -13.53
CA MET A 36 -22.73 1.42 -14.17
C MET A 36 -21.88 2.19 -13.16
N PHE A 37 -22.51 2.96 -12.28
CA PHE A 37 -21.80 3.72 -11.25
C PHE A 37 -21.07 2.81 -10.27
N ASN A 38 -21.71 1.75 -9.77
CA ASN A 38 -21.05 0.80 -8.87
C ASN A 38 -19.93 0.04 -9.56
N LEU A 39 -20.08 -0.30 -10.85
CA LEU A 39 -19.03 -0.95 -11.63
C LEU A 39 -17.80 -0.04 -11.77
N ILE A 40 -18.02 1.24 -12.10
CA ILE A 40 -16.96 2.24 -12.19
C ILE A 40 -16.29 2.43 -10.83
N LEU A 41 -17.08 2.56 -9.74
CA LEU A 41 -16.56 2.70 -8.40
C LEU A 41 -15.74 1.48 -7.96
N ALA A 42 -16.20 0.27 -8.30
CA ALA A 42 -15.49 -0.98 -8.02
C ALA A 42 -14.18 -1.07 -8.81
N ALA A 43 -14.17 -0.69 -10.09
CA ALA A 43 -12.97 -0.66 -10.91
C ALA A 43 -11.94 0.36 -10.39
N ILE A 44 -12.39 1.56 -10.02
CA ILE A 44 -11.55 2.58 -9.39
C ILE A 44 -11.00 2.07 -8.05
N SER A 45 -11.85 1.49 -7.20
CA SER A 45 -11.44 0.92 -5.92
C SER A 45 -10.42 -0.20 -6.09
N ALA A 46 -10.62 -1.11 -7.06
CA ALA A 46 -9.69 -2.17 -7.39
C ALA A 46 -8.35 -1.62 -7.91
N PHE A 47 -8.38 -0.60 -8.76
CA PHE A 47 -7.17 0.09 -9.23
C PHE A 47 -6.41 0.76 -8.09
N PHE A 48 -7.10 1.48 -7.19
CA PHE A 48 -6.49 2.06 -6.00
C PHE A 48 -5.94 1.00 -5.04
N MET A 49 -6.65 -0.11 -4.84
CA MET A 49 -6.16 -1.25 -4.06
C MET A 49 -4.89 -1.84 -4.68
N MET A 50 -4.89 -2.03 -6.00
CA MET A 50 -3.70 -2.48 -6.71
C MET A 50 -2.55 -1.49 -6.50
N PHE A 51 -2.76 -0.19 -6.64
CA PHE A 51 -1.72 0.81 -6.39
C PHE A 51 -1.20 0.79 -4.94
N ILE A 52 -2.09 0.64 -3.95
CA ILE A 52 -1.75 0.58 -2.51
C ILE A 52 -1.00 -0.71 -2.14
N LEU A 53 -1.26 -1.82 -2.86
CA LEU A 53 -0.68 -3.13 -2.62
C LEU A 53 0.57 -3.41 -3.48
N SER A 54 0.61 -2.92 -4.71
CA SER A 54 1.72 -3.07 -5.66
C SER A 54 2.86 -2.10 -5.38
N GLY A 55 2.55 -0.95 -4.80
CA GLY A 55 3.54 0.00 -4.32
C GLY A 55 3.76 -0.18 -2.82
N GLU A 56 5.02 -0.35 -2.45
CA GLU A 56 5.53 0.22 -1.19
C GLU A 56 5.22 -0.59 0.07
N GLY A 57 6.00 -1.66 0.21
CA GLY A 57 6.45 -2.20 1.48
C GLY A 57 7.98 -2.12 1.56
N MET A 58 8.49 -2.29 2.76
CA MET A 58 9.91 -2.67 2.92
C MET A 58 10.06 -4.11 2.42
N ASP A 59 11.18 -4.43 1.78
CA ASP A 59 11.43 -5.79 1.29
C ASP A 59 11.32 -6.81 2.43
N ARG A 60 10.90 -8.04 2.13
CA ARG A 60 10.65 -9.06 3.17
C ARG A 60 11.91 -9.33 4.00
N GLU A 61 13.05 -9.43 3.34
CA GLU A 61 14.36 -9.61 3.98
C GLU A 61 14.69 -8.46 4.92
N HIS A 62 14.40 -7.22 4.52
CA HIS A 62 14.57 -6.03 5.36
C HIS A 62 13.63 -6.00 6.56
N LEU A 63 12.40 -6.50 6.42
CA LEU A 63 11.47 -6.67 7.54
C LEU A 63 11.93 -7.76 8.51
N GLU A 64 12.45 -8.88 8.00
CA GLU A 64 13.02 -9.95 8.81
C GLU A 64 14.21 -9.43 9.62
N LEU A 65 15.13 -8.70 8.99
CA LEU A 65 16.27 -8.06 9.68
C LEU A 65 15.84 -7.14 10.82
N LEU A 66 14.75 -6.38 10.66
CA LEU A 66 14.22 -5.54 11.74
C LEU A 66 13.64 -6.31 12.92
N ASN A 67 13.22 -7.54 12.70
CA ASN A 67 12.66 -8.39 13.74
C ASN A 67 13.75 -9.23 14.43
N THR A 68 14.86 -9.52 13.74
CA THR A 68 15.96 -10.34 14.25
C THR A 68 17.09 -9.51 14.85
N GLU A 69 17.43 -8.37 14.24
CA GLU A 69 18.57 -7.55 14.61
C GLU A 69 18.14 -6.27 15.34
N SER A 70 18.95 -5.85 16.31
CA SER A 70 18.74 -4.56 16.97
C SER A 70 19.18 -3.41 16.06
N LYS A 71 18.49 -2.28 16.16
CA LYS A 71 18.87 -1.07 15.44
C LYS A 71 20.11 -0.46 16.10
N ILE A 72 21.09 -0.08 15.28
CA ILE A 72 22.25 0.70 15.72
C ILE A 72 22.11 2.16 15.31
N ASN A 73 22.80 3.07 15.98
CA ASN A 73 22.83 4.46 15.55
C ASN A 73 23.78 4.67 14.35
N PHE A 74 23.65 5.82 13.69
CA PHE A 74 24.45 6.14 12.51
C PHE A 74 25.97 6.17 12.78
N ASP A 75 26.39 6.73 13.92
CA ASP A 75 27.82 6.85 14.23
C ASP A 75 28.47 5.49 14.50
N GLN A 76 27.72 4.58 15.14
CA GLN A 76 28.13 3.19 15.32
C GLN A 76 28.21 2.46 13.98
N PHE A 77 27.24 2.68 13.09
CA PHE A 77 27.30 2.14 11.73
C PHE A 77 28.56 2.58 10.99
N VAL A 78 28.88 3.88 11.01
CA VAL A 78 30.07 4.41 10.33
C VAL A 78 31.34 3.78 10.88
N ARG A 79 31.47 3.71 12.20
CA ARG A 79 32.68 3.21 12.86
C ARG A 79 32.89 1.71 12.70
N ASP A 80 31.82 0.93 12.87
CA ASP A 80 31.93 -0.53 13.01
C ASP A 80 31.72 -1.26 11.67
N TYR A 81 31.02 -0.65 10.70
CA TYR A 81 30.67 -1.30 9.44
C TYR A 81 31.24 -0.55 8.22
N LEU A 82 30.93 0.74 8.09
CA LEU A 82 31.35 1.51 6.91
C LEU A 82 32.89 1.61 6.81
N ASN A 83 33.56 1.84 7.93
CA ASN A 83 35.03 1.91 8.03
C ASN A 83 35.74 0.61 7.63
N VAL A 84 35.08 -0.54 7.77
CA VAL A 84 35.67 -1.85 7.43
C VAL A 84 35.56 -2.15 5.92
N GLY A 85 34.74 -1.39 5.18
CA GLY A 85 34.55 -1.58 3.73
C GLY A 85 33.67 -2.78 3.37
N GLU A 86 32.98 -3.38 4.35
CA GLU A 86 32.17 -4.59 4.16
C GLU A 86 30.71 -4.30 3.78
N VAL A 87 30.38 -3.02 3.55
CA VAL A 87 29.02 -2.58 3.21
C VAL A 87 28.84 -2.59 1.69
N GLN A 88 27.89 -3.39 1.20
CA GLN A 88 27.59 -3.52 -0.22
C GLN A 88 26.61 -2.45 -0.71
N THR A 89 25.53 -2.18 0.03
CA THR A 89 24.47 -1.24 -0.40
C THR A 89 23.74 -0.72 0.83
N ILE A 90 23.24 0.52 0.77
CA ILE A 90 22.45 1.12 1.84
C ILE A 90 21.04 1.44 1.31
N TYR A 91 20.02 0.86 1.91
CA TYR A 91 18.61 1.15 1.63
C TYR A 91 18.09 2.16 2.65
N PHE A 92 17.81 3.38 2.21
CA PHE A 92 17.25 4.41 3.09
C PHE A 92 15.73 4.46 2.97
N TYR A 93 15.03 4.42 4.10
CA TYR A 93 13.58 4.51 4.21
C TYR A 93 13.20 5.78 4.98
N PRO A 94 13.12 6.95 4.31
CA PRO A 94 12.92 8.24 4.97
C PRO A 94 11.68 8.25 5.87
N ASN A 95 10.57 7.71 5.34
CA ASN A 95 9.26 7.69 6.03
C ASN A 95 9.21 6.75 7.24
N LYS A 96 10.26 5.96 7.49
CA LYS A 96 10.38 5.03 8.62
C LYS A 96 11.53 5.37 9.56
N GLU A 97 12.23 6.49 9.31
CA GLU A 97 13.41 6.91 10.09
C GLU A 97 14.44 5.80 10.26
N LEU A 98 14.70 5.09 9.17
CA LEU A 98 15.52 3.89 9.15
C LEU A 98 16.33 3.81 7.86
N ALA A 99 17.56 3.34 7.97
CA ALA A 99 18.31 2.77 6.86
C ALA A 99 18.65 1.30 7.13
N ILE A 100 18.91 0.53 6.08
CA ILE A 100 19.40 -0.85 6.18
C ILE A 100 20.64 -0.94 5.31
N ALA A 101 21.77 -1.24 5.92
CA ALA A 101 22.99 -1.55 5.19
C ALA A 101 23.05 -3.05 4.93
N THR A 102 23.14 -3.46 3.67
CA THR A 102 23.43 -4.85 3.30
C THR A 102 24.93 -5.05 3.22
N LEU A 103 25.41 -6.15 3.79
CA LEU A 103 26.83 -6.47 3.86
C LEU A 103 27.24 -7.39 2.71
N HIS A 104 28.53 -7.38 2.36
CA HIS A 104 29.09 -8.36 1.43
C HIS A 104 28.96 -9.79 1.97
N PRO A 105 28.85 -10.81 1.10
CA PRO A 105 28.84 -12.20 1.53
C PRO A 105 30.11 -12.54 2.33
N ASN A 106 29.92 -13.11 3.53
CA ASN A 106 31.00 -13.43 4.48
C ASN A 106 31.74 -12.21 5.05
N ALA A 107 31.08 -11.05 5.12
CA ALA A 107 31.62 -9.84 5.74
C ALA A 107 32.23 -10.12 7.13
N VAL A 108 33.42 -9.57 7.36
CA VAL A 108 34.14 -9.72 8.64
C VAL A 108 34.07 -8.43 9.43
N ILE A 109 33.30 -8.43 10.51
CA ILE A 109 33.15 -7.27 11.40
C ILE A 109 33.84 -7.61 12.73
N ASN A 110 34.76 -6.74 13.16
CA ASN A 110 35.55 -6.94 14.39
C ASN A 110 36.23 -8.32 14.47
N GLY A 111 36.74 -8.82 13.33
CA GLY A 111 37.44 -10.10 13.25
C GLY A 111 36.54 -11.34 13.32
N LYS A 112 35.22 -11.17 13.25
CA LYS A 112 34.25 -12.27 13.18
C LYS A 112 33.44 -12.18 11.91
N THR A 113 33.27 -13.32 11.23
CA THR A 113 32.34 -13.42 10.11
C THR A 113 30.92 -13.25 10.61
N VAL A 114 30.19 -12.30 10.02
CA VAL A 114 28.79 -12.04 10.38
C VAL A 114 27.91 -12.92 9.50
N SER A 115 26.97 -13.64 10.12
CA SER A 115 25.99 -14.47 9.40
C SER A 115 24.79 -13.66 8.89
N SER A 116 24.53 -12.50 9.50
CA SER A 116 23.51 -11.57 9.05
C SER A 116 23.97 -10.83 7.78
N HIS A 117 23.07 -10.76 6.81
CA HIS A 117 23.30 -10.10 5.52
C HIS A 117 23.02 -8.60 5.59
N GLY A 118 22.56 -8.07 6.73
CA GLY A 118 22.31 -6.65 6.86
C GLY A 118 22.17 -6.14 8.28
N VAL A 119 22.24 -4.82 8.39
CA VAL A 119 22.32 -4.10 9.66
C VAL A 119 21.29 -2.97 9.64
N PRO A 120 20.27 -3.01 10.52
CA PRO A 120 19.32 -1.92 10.68
C PRO A 120 19.96 -0.71 11.36
N ILE A 121 19.85 0.45 10.72
CA ILE A 121 20.40 1.72 11.20
C ILE A 121 19.24 2.64 11.55
N SER A 122 19.17 3.05 12.81
CA SER A 122 18.24 4.08 13.26
C SER A 122 18.69 5.45 12.75
N THR A 123 17.80 6.17 12.08
CA THR A 123 18.05 7.57 11.68
C THR A 123 17.25 8.56 12.53
N SER A 124 16.45 8.08 13.49
CA SER A 124 15.68 8.90 14.43
C SER A 124 16.56 9.78 15.32
N ASP A 125 17.78 9.32 15.62
CA ASP A 125 18.65 9.94 16.61
C ASP A 125 19.34 11.21 16.07
N ARG A 126 19.27 11.42 14.75
CA ARG A 126 19.85 12.54 14.04
C ARG A 126 18.76 13.43 13.46
N LEU A 127 18.50 14.54 14.14
CA LEU A 127 17.50 15.54 13.75
C LEU A 127 17.76 16.15 12.37
N ASP A 128 19.00 16.10 11.87
CA ASP A 128 19.35 16.55 10.53
C ASP A 128 19.01 15.53 9.44
N PHE A 129 18.55 14.32 9.77
CA PHE A 129 18.07 13.34 8.80
C PHE A 129 16.56 13.38 8.60
N ASN A 130 15.86 14.29 9.29
CA ASN A 130 14.40 14.41 9.40
C ASN A 130 13.69 14.36 8.03
N TYR A 131 13.43 13.13 7.57
CA TYR A 131 12.80 12.79 6.29
C TYR A 131 13.52 13.27 5.02
N SER A 132 14.77 13.74 5.10
CA SER A 132 15.49 14.29 3.95
C SER A 132 16.50 13.26 3.38
N PRO A 133 16.21 12.65 2.21
CA PRO A 133 17.15 11.73 1.58
C PRO A 133 18.49 12.38 1.27
N THR A 134 18.48 13.66 0.90
CA THR A 134 19.68 14.41 0.56
C THR A 134 20.61 14.55 1.77
N GLN A 135 20.08 14.85 2.95
CA GLN A 135 20.91 15.00 4.16
C GLN A 135 21.52 13.67 4.59
N PHE A 136 20.75 12.58 4.53
CA PHE A 136 21.28 11.24 4.82
C PHE A 136 22.40 10.86 3.83
N VAL A 137 22.17 11.05 2.53
CA VAL A 137 23.18 10.78 1.50
C VAL A 137 24.44 11.61 1.74
N HIS A 138 24.29 12.92 1.99
CA HIS A 138 25.43 13.78 2.29
C HIS A 138 26.21 13.30 3.52
N ALA A 139 25.54 12.93 4.61
CA ALA A 139 26.24 12.45 5.80
C ALA A 139 26.99 11.12 5.57
N VAL A 140 26.45 10.22 4.73
CA VAL A 140 27.19 9.02 4.33
C VAL A 140 28.40 9.40 3.48
N ARG A 141 28.25 10.30 2.49
CA ARG A 141 29.38 10.75 1.65
C ARG A 141 30.45 11.48 2.45
N ASP A 142 30.07 12.31 3.41
CA ASP A 142 30.99 13.00 4.31
C ASP A 142 31.75 12.00 5.19
N ALA A 143 31.09 10.92 5.64
CA ALA A 143 31.73 9.85 6.38
C ALA A 143 32.72 9.07 5.50
N GLU A 144 32.33 8.66 4.30
CA GLU A 144 33.21 8.00 3.33
C GLU A 144 34.44 8.86 2.98
N GLN A 145 34.23 10.17 2.77
CA GLN A 145 35.33 11.09 2.50
C GLN A 145 36.31 11.21 3.67
N LYS A 146 35.81 11.26 4.91
CA LYS A 146 36.66 11.25 6.13
C LYS A 146 37.43 9.95 6.30
N LEU A 147 36.88 8.85 5.81
CA LEU A 147 37.52 7.53 5.79
C LEU A 147 38.50 7.36 4.62
N GLY A 148 38.55 8.33 3.69
CA GLY A 148 39.45 8.30 2.54
C GLY A 148 38.99 7.37 1.41
N VAL A 149 37.70 7.01 1.38
CA VAL A 149 37.11 6.19 0.32
C VAL A 149 37.10 6.97 -0.99
N ASP A 150 37.57 6.34 -2.08
CA ASP A 150 37.50 6.94 -3.42
C ASP A 150 36.04 7.03 -3.87
N GLN A 151 35.67 8.09 -4.60
CA GLN A 151 34.35 8.25 -5.19
C GLN A 151 33.90 7.05 -6.04
N ARG A 152 34.84 6.28 -6.60
CA ARG A 152 34.58 5.06 -7.37
C ARG A 152 34.17 3.87 -6.50
N GLU A 153 34.55 3.88 -5.23
CA GLU A 153 34.28 2.83 -4.25
C GLU A 153 33.13 3.20 -3.31
N ASN A 154 32.48 4.33 -3.56
CA ASN A 154 31.31 4.80 -2.83
C ASN A 154 30.21 3.73 -2.77
N VAL A 155 29.67 3.52 -1.58
CA VAL A 155 28.59 2.57 -1.37
C VAL A 155 27.32 3.10 -2.05
N PRO A 156 26.62 2.31 -2.86
CA PRO A 156 25.36 2.73 -3.47
C PRO A 156 24.28 2.93 -2.39
N ILE A 157 23.55 4.04 -2.49
CA ILE A 157 22.45 4.38 -1.58
C ILE A 157 21.14 4.38 -2.37
N LEU A 158 20.21 3.50 -2.00
CA LEU A 158 18.90 3.36 -2.62
C LEU A 158 17.82 3.93 -1.70
N VAL A 159 17.24 5.06 -2.12
CA VAL A 159 16.14 5.70 -1.38
C VAL A 159 14.83 5.01 -1.74
N LYS A 160 14.17 4.43 -0.73
CA LYS A 160 12.90 3.72 -0.86
C LYS A 160 11.81 4.49 -0.12
N HIS A 161 10.91 5.09 -0.88
CA HIS A 161 9.73 5.72 -0.30
C HIS A 161 8.71 4.64 0.06
N THR A 162 8.16 4.73 1.27
CA THR A 162 7.06 3.88 1.71
C THR A 162 5.86 4.70 2.14
N ILE A 163 4.68 4.48 1.56
CA ILE A 163 3.44 5.13 2.00
C ILE A 163 3.22 4.75 3.47
N PRO A 164 3.05 5.75 4.36
CA PRO A 164 2.75 5.50 5.76
C PRO A 164 1.46 4.69 5.90
N THR A 165 1.45 3.72 6.81
CA THR A 165 0.28 2.87 7.09
C THR A 165 -0.99 3.69 7.38
N GLY A 166 -0.85 4.81 8.12
CA GLY A 166 -1.96 5.70 8.41
C GLY A 166 -2.62 6.32 7.17
N ARG A 167 -1.82 6.62 6.13
CA ARG A 167 -2.33 7.15 4.86
C ARG A 167 -3.11 6.09 4.08
N LYS A 168 -2.69 4.82 4.16
CA LYS A 168 -3.44 3.68 3.59
C LYS A 168 -4.82 3.56 4.24
N ILE A 169 -4.91 3.67 5.57
CA ILE A 169 -6.18 3.61 6.32
C ILE A 169 -7.14 4.74 5.88
N ILE A 170 -6.62 5.96 5.71
CA ILE A 170 -7.43 7.11 5.25
C ILE A 170 -8.04 6.83 3.87
N TYR A 171 -7.27 6.28 2.92
CA TYR A 171 -7.81 5.93 1.60
C TYR A 171 -8.92 4.88 1.69
N PHE A 172 -8.77 3.86 2.53
CA PHE A 172 -9.84 2.88 2.78
C PHE A 172 -11.09 3.52 3.38
N LEU A 173 -10.94 4.45 4.34
CA LEU A 173 -12.07 5.15 4.93
C LEU A 173 -12.81 6.03 3.91
N ILE A 174 -12.09 6.76 3.06
CA ILE A 174 -12.70 7.59 2.01
C ILE A 174 -13.45 6.72 1.00
N LEU A 175 -12.86 5.62 0.52
CA LEU A 175 -13.53 4.68 -0.39
C LEU A 175 -14.77 4.03 0.24
N GLY A 176 -14.68 3.66 1.52
CA GLY A 176 -15.81 3.14 2.29
C GLY A 176 -16.94 4.17 2.44
N LEU A 177 -16.59 5.42 2.76
CA LEU A 177 -17.57 6.50 2.90
C LEU A 177 -18.29 6.80 1.58
N LEU A 178 -17.55 6.88 0.46
CA LEU A 178 -18.11 7.06 -0.87
C LEU A 178 -19.08 5.94 -1.25
N SER A 179 -18.74 4.71 -0.88
CA SER A 179 -19.61 3.55 -1.08
C SER A 179 -20.92 3.68 -0.29
N ILE A 180 -20.85 4.09 0.98
CA ILE A 180 -22.03 4.30 1.85
C ILE A 180 -22.91 5.44 1.32
N VAL A 181 -22.31 6.57 0.94
CA VAL A 181 -23.04 7.74 0.41
C VAL A 181 -23.77 7.37 -0.89
N SER A 182 -23.08 6.69 -1.80
CA SER A 182 -23.70 6.14 -3.02
C SER A 182 -24.88 5.23 -2.70
N LEU A 183 -24.68 4.27 -1.79
CA LEU A 183 -25.72 3.32 -1.42
C LEU A 183 -26.98 4.03 -0.89
N ASN A 184 -26.80 5.05 -0.05
CA ASN A 184 -27.91 5.83 0.50
C ASN A 184 -28.59 6.71 -0.54
N TYR A 185 -27.84 7.36 -1.44
CA TYR A 185 -28.38 8.16 -2.55
C TYR A 185 -29.29 7.32 -3.45
N TYR A 186 -28.82 6.14 -3.88
CA TYR A 186 -29.61 5.26 -4.73
C TYR A 186 -30.75 4.57 -4.00
N ARG A 187 -30.59 4.24 -2.71
CA ARG A 187 -31.70 3.75 -1.87
C ARG A 187 -32.81 4.79 -1.71
N GLY A 188 -32.46 6.08 -1.63
CA GLY A 188 -33.43 7.18 -1.61
C GLY A 188 -34.14 7.34 -2.95
N LYS A 189 -33.39 7.29 -4.06
CA LYS A 189 -33.92 7.49 -5.42
C LYS A 189 -34.75 6.32 -5.94
N MET A 190 -34.40 5.08 -5.61
CA MET A 190 -35.08 3.87 -6.08
C MET A 190 -36.19 3.38 -5.12
N GLY A 191 -36.35 4.00 -3.95
CA GLY A 191 -37.24 3.50 -2.91
C GLY A 191 -36.69 2.25 -2.20
N LYS A 192 -37.12 2.05 -0.94
CA LYS A 192 -36.60 0.97 -0.06
C LYS A 192 -36.86 -0.44 -0.60
N ASP A 193 -37.92 -0.62 -1.37
CA ASP A 193 -38.38 -1.94 -1.83
C ASP A 193 -37.63 -2.43 -3.07
N ALA A 194 -37.33 -1.54 -4.03
CA ALA A 194 -36.50 -1.86 -5.19
C ALA A 194 -35.09 -2.29 -4.76
N PHE A 195 -34.52 -1.58 -3.79
CA PHE A 195 -33.21 -1.92 -3.23
C PHE A 195 -33.23 -3.28 -2.50
N ARG A 196 -34.36 -3.63 -1.85
CA ARG A 196 -34.57 -4.93 -1.19
C ARG A 196 -34.64 -6.07 -2.21
N VAL A 197 -35.28 -5.85 -3.36
CA VAL A 197 -35.34 -6.83 -4.45
C VAL A 197 -33.94 -7.04 -5.06
N ILE A 198 -33.20 -5.98 -5.38
CA ILE A 198 -31.83 -6.06 -5.94
C ILE A 198 -30.89 -6.79 -4.97
N SER A 199 -30.90 -6.43 -3.68
CA SER A 199 -30.06 -7.10 -2.66
C SER A 199 -30.47 -8.56 -2.42
N SER A 200 -31.76 -8.89 -2.53
CA SER A 200 -32.24 -10.28 -2.44
C SER A 200 -31.87 -11.12 -3.67
N ALA A 201 -31.79 -10.51 -4.86
CA ALA A 201 -31.37 -11.19 -6.08
C ALA A 201 -29.86 -11.46 -6.10
N ALA A 202 -29.05 -10.55 -5.54
CA ALA A 202 -27.61 -10.75 -5.38
C ALA A 202 -27.28 -11.93 -4.46
N LYS A 203 -27.99 -12.07 -3.33
CA LYS A 203 -27.79 -13.19 -2.38
C LYS A 203 -28.20 -14.57 -2.90
N LYS A 204 -29.05 -14.65 -3.93
CA LYS A 204 -29.59 -15.93 -4.42
C LYS A 204 -28.69 -16.63 -5.45
N LYS A 205 -27.66 -15.93 -5.96
CA LYS A 205 -26.66 -16.51 -6.90
C LYS A 205 -25.47 -17.20 -6.21
N GLU A 206 -25.39 -17.18 -4.88
CA GLU A 206 -24.33 -17.82 -4.08
C GLU A 206 -24.71 -19.22 -3.55
N LYS A 207 -25.84 -19.79 -3.96
CA LYS A 207 -26.22 -21.19 -3.73
C LYS A 207 -26.36 -21.91 -5.06
#